data_AF-A0A7C3TMG4-F1
#
_entry.id   AF-A0A7C3TMG4-F1
#
_cell.length_a   1.000
_cell.length_b   1.000
_cell.length_c   1.000
_cell.angle_alpha   90.00
_cell.angle_beta   90.00
_cell.angle_gamma   90.00
#
_symmetry.space_group_name_H-M   'P 1'
#
loop_
_entity.id
_entity.type
_entity.pdbx_description
1 polymer ?
#
loop_
_entity_poly.entity_id
_entity_poly.type
_entity_poly.pdbx_seq_one_letter_code
_entity_poly.pdbx_strand_id
1 'polypeptide(L)'
;MASCAAADPLPRLKVSDNRRFLVTADGRPFFWLADTAWELFHRLDRSEAEQYLTDRAAKGFTVIQAVVLAELDGLTEPNRYGYVPLIDKNPRRPAVRPAVGNDWVLVLDDAQAGFAAPGTAAGNRQQ
;
A
#
# COMPACT_ATOMS: atom_id res chain seq x y z
N MET A 1 5.33 23.27 16.46
CA MET A 1 5.20 22.89 15.03
C MET A 1 6.24 21.82 14.75
N ALA A 2 5.86 20.55 14.85
CA ALA A 2 6.76 19.43 14.51
C ALA A 2 6.66 19.19 12.99
N SER A 3 7.80 19.26 12.30
CA SER A 3 7.92 18.89 10.90
C SER A 3 7.80 17.38 10.77
N CYS A 4 6.88 16.87 9.95
CA CYS A 4 6.91 15.47 9.52
C CYS A 4 8.07 15.34 8.53
N ALA A 5 9.18 14.75 8.95
CA ALA A 5 10.21 14.32 8.02
C ALA A 5 9.61 13.25 7.10
N ALA A 6 9.91 13.33 5.79
CA ALA A 6 9.63 12.22 4.88
C ALA A 6 10.40 10.99 5.39
N ALA A 7 9.72 9.85 5.48
CA ALA A 7 10.37 8.60 5.89
C ALA A 7 11.46 8.23 4.88
N ASP A 8 12.61 7.76 5.36
CA ASP A 8 13.65 7.22 4.50
C ASP A 8 13.07 6.07 3.65
N PRO A 9 13.46 5.98 2.36
CA PRO A 9 13.00 4.89 1.51
C PRO A 9 13.43 3.56 2.10
N LEU A 10 12.49 2.60 2.19
CA LEU A 10 12.78 1.27 2.68
C LEU A 10 13.85 0.60 1.80
N PRO A 11 14.84 -0.10 2.39
CA PRO A 11 15.84 -0.83 1.61
C PRO A 11 15.19 -1.85 0.67
N ARG A 12 15.63 -1.91 -0.59
CA ARG A 12 15.17 -2.95 -1.53
C ARG A 12 15.53 -4.34 -1.00
N LEU A 13 14.62 -5.30 -1.14
CA LEU A 13 14.86 -6.70 -0.82
C LEU A 13 15.48 -7.44 -2.02
N LYS A 14 16.31 -8.43 -1.72
CA LYS A 14 16.87 -9.40 -2.68
C LYS A 14 16.90 -10.79 -2.07
N VAL A 15 17.02 -11.81 -2.92
CA VAL A 15 17.31 -13.18 -2.49
C VAL A 15 18.75 -13.26 -2.02
N SER A 16 19.01 -13.95 -0.91
CA SER A 16 20.36 -14.18 -0.37
C SER A 16 21.24 -14.98 -1.33
N ASP A 17 22.56 -14.88 -1.20
CA ASP A 17 23.51 -15.60 -2.08
C ASP A 17 23.34 -17.13 -2.02
N ASN A 18 22.99 -17.66 -0.86
CA ASN A 18 22.69 -19.08 -0.67
C ASN A 18 21.25 -19.48 -1.07
N ARG A 19 20.44 -18.53 -1.55
CA ARG A 19 19.06 -18.71 -2.04
C ARG A 19 18.08 -19.32 -1.04
N ARG A 20 18.29 -19.06 0.25
CA ARG A 20 17.42 -19.58 1.33
C ARG A 20 16.68 -18.50 2.11
N PHE A 21 17.07 -17.24 1.96
CA PHE A 21 16.56 -16.13 2.77
C PHE A 21 16.34 -14.88 1.93
N LEU A 22 15.64 -13.91 2.52
CA LEU A 22 15.57 -12.55 2.02
C LEU A 22 16.55 -11.67 2.79
N VAL A 23 17.20 -10.76 2.08
CA VAL A 23 18.10 -9.77 2.65
C VAL A 23 17.83 -8.41 2.01
N THR A 24 18.20 -7.34 2.70
CA THR A 24 18.23 -5.99 2.12
C THR A 24 19.36 -5.86 1.09
N ALA A 25 19.35 -4.79 0.29
CA ALA A 25 20.37 -4.53 -0.73
C ALA A 25 21.81 -4.52 -0.15
N ASP A 26 21.98 -3.99 1.07
CA ASP A 26 23.21 -3.96 1.86
C ASP A 26 23.53 -5.27 2.61
N GLY A 27 22.70 -6.31 2.46
CA GLY A 27 22.98 -7.67 2.95
C GLY A 27 22.47 -7.97 4.37
N ARG A 28 21.70 -7.09 5.00
CA ARG A 28 21.09 -7.37 6.31
C ARG A 28 19.95 -8.38 6.15
N PRO A 29 19.81 -9.37 7.05
CA PRO A 29 18.69 -10.31 7.02
C PRO A 29 17.33 -9.60 7.10
N PHE A 30 16.38 -10.02 6.27
CA PHE A 30 14.98 -9.59 6.36
C PHE A 30 14.13 -10.79 6.78
N PHE A 31 13.57 -10.73 7.98
CA PHE A 31 12.65 -11.75 8.47
C PHE A 31 11.23 -11.45 7.98
N TRP A 32 10.68 -12.36 7.18
CA TRP A 32 9.33 -12.25 6.62
C TRP A 32 8.31 -12.76 7.65
N LEU A 33 7.76 -11.85 8.45
CA LEU A 33 6.66 -12.13 9.37
C LEU A 33 5.41 -11.41 8.85
N ALA A 34 4.52 -12.17 8.22
CA ALA A 34 3.37 -11.63 7.50
C ALA A 34 2.06 -11.78 8.27
N ASP A 35 1.20 -10.75 8.21
CA ASP A 35 -0.23 -10.88 8.49
C ASP A 35 -1.04 -10.85 7.18
N THR A 36 -2.27 -11.35 7.24
CA THR A 36 -3.19 -11.43 6.09
C THR A 36 -4.37 -10.49 6.29
N ALA A 37 -4.40 -9.39 5.56
CA ALA A 37 -5.49 -8.42 5.52
C ALA A 37 -6.04 -8.31 4.10
N TRP A 38 -6.70 -9.39 3.63
CA TRP A 38 -7.22 -9.48 2.26
C TRP A 38 -7.96 -8.21 1.83
N GLU A 39 -8.98 -7.83 2.58
CA GLU A 39 -9.90 -6.76 2.20
C GLU A 39 -9.48 -5.35 2.71
N LEU A 40 -8.19 -5.16 3.02
CA LEU A 40 -7.65 -3.94 3.64
C LEU A 40 -8.11 -2.65 2.91
N PHE A 41 -8.10 -2.66 1.58
CA PHE A 41 -8.41 -1.47 0.77
C PHE A 41 -9.89 -1.28 0.47
N HIS A 42 -10.71 -2.31 0.69
CA HIS A 42 -12.12 -2.32 0.33
C HIS A 42 -13.01 -2.06 1.54
N ARG A 43 -12.67 -2.67 2.69
CA ARG A 43 -13.53 -2.67 3.87
C ARG A 43 -13.17 -1.62 4.90
N LEU A 44 -11.91 -1.21 4.98
CA LEU A 44 -11.46 -0.23 5.95
C LEU A 44 -11.48 1.17 5.35
N ASP A 45 -11.84 2.15 6.17
CA ASP A 45 -11.41 3.52 5.96
C ASP A 45 -9.95 3.72 6.43
N ARG A 46 -9.43 4.92 6.16
CA ARG A 46 -8.06 5.30 6.52
C ARG A 46 -7.76 5.16 8.01
N SER A 47 -8.66 5.59 8.88
CA SER A 47 -8.42 5.58 10.32
C SER A 47 -8.37 4.16 10.87
N GLU A 48 -9.26 3.31 10.36
CA GLU A 48 -9.30 1.88 10.69
C GLU A 48 -8.04 1.16 10.17
N ALA A 49 -7.58 1.52 8.97
CA ALA A 49 -6.38 0.93 8.42
C ALA A 49 -5.08 1.40 9.12
N GLU A 50 -4.99 2.68 9.49
CA GLU A 50 -3.90 3.21 10.33
C GLU A 50 -3.87 2.50 11.70
N GLN A 51 -5.04 2.29 12.31
CA GLN A 51 -5.15 1.54 13.55
C GLN A 51 -4.67 0.08 13.40
N TYR A 52 -5.13 -0.60 12.35
CA TYR A 52 -4.70 -1.97 12.03
C TYR A 52 -3.18 -2.04 11.86
N LEU A 53 -2.60 -1.20 11.00
CA LEU A 53 -1.16 -1.20 10.71
C LEU A 53 -0.31 -0.85 11.94
N THR A 54 -0.78 0.07 12.79
CA THR A 54 -0.10 0.40 14.05
C THR A 54 -0.05 -0.80 14.99
N ASP A 55 -1.16 -1.51 15.15
CA ASP A 55 -1.22 -2.72 15.97
C ASP A 55 -0.33 -3.84 15.40
N ARG A 56 -0.27 -3.99 14.07
CA ARG A 56 0.63 -4.97 13.42
C ARG A 56 2.10 -4.63 13.63
N ALA A 57 2.47 -3.36 13.50
CA ALA A 57 3.81 -2.89 13.79
C ALA A 57 4.19 -3.15 15.27
N ALA A 58 3.28 -2.88 16.20
CA ALA A 58 3.50 -3.14 17.64
C ALA A 58 3.72 -4.63 17.95
N LYS A 59 3.16 -5.52 17.14
CA LYS A 59 3.33 -6.99 17.24
C LYS A 59 4.54 -7.52 16.46
N GLY A 60 5.28 -6.66 15.76
CA GLY A 60 6.50 -7.02 15.04
C GLY A 60 6.28 -7.61 13.65
N PHE A 61 5.07 -7.52 13.09
CA PHE A 61 4.85 -7.90 11.69
C PHE A 61 5.65 -6.99 10.75
N THR A 62 6.29 -7.58 9.75
CA THR A 62 7.13 -6.89 8.76
C THR A 62 6.51 -6.86 7.37
N VAL A 63 5.46 -7.67 7.15
CA VAL A 63 4.75 -7.79 5.88
C VAL A 63 3.24 -7.84 6.12
N ILE A 64 2.46 -7.21 5.25
CA ILE A 64 1.00 -7.34 5.20
C ILE A 64 0.64 -7.81 3.79
N GLN A 65 -0.10 -8.91 3.69
CA GLN A 65 -0.66 -9.41 2.44
C GLN A 65 -2.09 -8.91 2.29
N ALA A 66 -2.41 -8.28 1.16
CA ALA A 66 -3.73 -7.75 0.85
C ALA A 66 -4.05 -7.93 -0.65
N VAL A 67 -5.33 -7.96 -1.02
CA VAL A 67 -5.75 -7.98 -2.43
C VAL A 67 -6.02 -6.58 -2.94
N VAL A 68 -5.35 -6.22 -4.03
CA VAL A 68 -5.51 -4.90 -4.68
C VAL A 68 -6.89 -4.75 -5.30
N LEU A 69 -7.43 -5.82 -5.89
CA LEU A 69 -8.81 -5.91 -6.34
C LEU A 69 -9.52 -6.87 -5.39
N ALA A 70 -10.40 -6.33 -4.55
CA ALA A 70 -11.05 -7.11 -3.50
C ALA A 70 -11.80 -8.32 -4.07
N GLU A 71 -11.67 -9.44 -3.36
CA GLU A 71 -12.13 -10.75 -3.81
C GLU A 71 -13.66 -10.86 -3.72
N LEU A 72 -14.23 -10.28 -2.65
CA LEU A 72 -15.66 -10.34 -2.36
C LEU A 72 -16.39 -9.14 -2.98
N ASP A 73 -16.84 -9.33 -4.23
CA ASP A 73 -17.56 -8.34 -5.03
C ASP A 73 -16.83 -7.00 -5.19
N GLY A 74 -15.52 -6.93 -4.94
CA GLY A 74 -14.75 -5.69 -4.92
C GLY A 74 -14.65 -4.93 -6.24
N LEU A 75 -15.15 -5.51 -7.33
CA LEU A 75 -15.28 -4.84 -8.63
C LEU A 75 -16.63 -4.16 -8.85
N THR A 76 -17.60 -4.44 -7.98
CA THR A 76 -19.00 -3.99 -8.10
C THR A 76 -19.52 -3.32 -6.85
N GLU A 77 -19.11 -3.82 -5.68
CA GLU A 77 -19.37 -3.19 -4.41
C GLU A 77 -18.39 -2.04 -4.19
N PRO A 78 -18.88 -0.87 -3.78
CA PRO A 78 -18.00 0.24 -3.46
C PRO A 78 -17.22 -0.01 -2.16
N ASN A 79 -15.99 0.51 -2.11
CA ASN A 79 -15.23 0.61 -0.87
C ASN A 79 -15.93 1.53 0.15
N ARG A 80 -15.33 1.69 1.33
CA ARG A 80 -15.91 2.53 2.40
C ARG A 80 -16.15 4.00 2.02
N TYR A 81 -15.56 4.46 0.93
CA TYR A 81 -15.75 5.81 0.37
C TYR A 81 -16.75 5.87 -0.78
N GLY A 82 -17.40 4.76 -1.15
CA GLY A 82 -18.34 4.72 -2.26
C GLY A 82 -17.68 4.56 -3.64
N TYR A 83 -16.44 4.05 -3.71
CA TYR A 83 -15.70 3.93 -4.97
C TYR A 83 -15.49 2.49 -5.41
N VAL A 84 -15.56 2.27 -6.73
CA VAL A 84 -15.17 1.01 -7.40
C VAL A 84 -13.78 1.17 -8.04
N PRO A 85 -12.98 0.10 -8.14
CA PRO A 85 -11.58 0.20 -8.57
C PRO A 85 -11.40 0.37 -10.09
N LEU A 86 -12.37 -0.06 -10.90
CA LEU A 86 -12.27 -0.09 -12.36
C LEU A 86 -13.49 0.56 -13.02
N ILE A 87 -13.27 1.22 -14.16
CA ILE A 87 -14.35 1.69 -15.03
C ILE A 87 -14.83 0.52 -15.88
N ASP A 88 -16.14 0.23 -15.86
CA ASP A 88 -16.77 -0.86 -16.61
C ASP A 88 -16.13 -2.25 -16.36
N LYS A 89 -15.57 -2.47 -15.16
CA LYS A 89 -14.81 -3.70 -14.80
C LYS A 89 -13.60 -3.98 -15.70
N ASN A 90 -13.12 -3.00 -16.45
CA ASN A 90 -12.01 -3.18 -17.37
C ASN A 90 -10.67 -2.98 -16.64
N PRO A 91 -9.81 -4.02 -16.53
CA PRO A 91 -8.55 -3.93 -15.80
C PRO A 91 -7.53 -2.98 -16.44
N ARG A 92 -7.75 -2.57 -17.70
CA ARG A 92 -6.94 -1.54 -18.39
C ARG A 92 -7.46 -0.12 -18.14
N ARG A 93 -8.57 0.05 -17.41
CA ARG A 93 -9.21 1.34 -17.13
C ARG A 93 -9.42 1.51 -15.63
N PRO A 94 -8.35 1.74 -14.86
CA PRO A 94 -8.48 2.06 -13.44
C PRO A 94 -9.33 3.32 -13.24
N ALA A 95 -10.19 3.32 -12.23
CA ALA A 95 -11.01 4.47 -11.87
C ALA A 95 -10.19 5.50 -11.07
N VAL A 96 -9.12 6.03 -11.68
CA VAL A 96 -8.18 6.98 -11.03
C VAL A 96 -8.93 8.23 -10.57
N ARG A 97 -8.64 8.69 -9.35
CA ARG A 97 -9.23 9.90 -8.75
C ARG A 97 -8.13 10.75 -8.12
N PRO A 98 -7.90 12.00 -8.58
CA PRO A 98 -6.74 12.79 -8.15
C PRO A 98 -6.74 13.34 -6.70
N ALA A 99 -7.69 13.00 -5.82
CA ALA A 99 -7.82 13.76 -4.56
C ALA A 99 -8.48 13.07 -3.35
N VAL A 100 -8.95 11.82 -3.43
CA VAL A 100 -9.62 11.19 -2.28
C VAL A 100 -9.18 9.74 -2.15
N GLY A 101 -8.33 9.49 -1.15
CA GLY A 101 -8.11 8.23 -0.44
C GLY A 101 -8.19 6.93 -1.24
N ASN A 102 -7.01 6.43 -1.64
CA ASN A 102 -6.55 5.03 -1.58
C ASN A 102 -5.10 4.88 -2.10
N ASP A 103 -4.47 5.98 -2.56
CA ASP A 103 -3.08 6.07 -3.01
C ASP A 103 -1.98 5.87 -1.93
N TRP A 104 -2.35 5.54 -0.69
CA TRP A 104 -1.37 5.44 0.41
C TRP A 104 -0.79 4.04 0.59
N VAL A 105 -1.32 3.02 -0.11
CA VAL A 105 -0.66 1.71 -0.25
C VAL A 105 -0.73 1.26 -1.71
N LEU A 106 0.37 1.46 -2.43
CA LEU A 106 0.67 0.73 -3.65
C LEU A 106 2.10 0.20 -3.54
N VAL A 107 2.26 -1.12 -3.65
CA VAL A 107 3.50 -1.68 -4.18
C VAL A 107 3.13 -2.72 -5.24
N LEU A 108 2.90 -2.23 -6.45
CA LEU A 108 3.25 -2.94 -7.68
C LEU A 108 4.03 -1.95 -8.53
N ASP A 109 5.34 -2.13 -8.54
CA ASP A 109 6.29 -1.34 -9.29
C ASP A 109 6.23 -1.76 -10.77
N ASP A 110 5.54 -0.97 -11.60
CA ASP A 110 5.95 -0.80 -13.00
C ASP A 110 6.94 0.36 -13.05
N ALA A 111 8.22 0.03 -13.00
CA ALA A 111 9.30 1.00 -12.99
C ALA A 111 9.31 1.91 -14.23
N GLN A 112 8.62 1.54 -15.32
CA GLN A 112 8.51 2.37 -16.53
C GLN A 112 7.46 3.47 -16.40
N ALA A 113 6.51 3.35 -15.47
CA ALA A 113 5.41 4.29 -15.31
C ALA A 113 5.79 5.56 -14.52
N GLY A 114 6.91 5.55 -13.79
CA GLY A 114 7.45 6.75 -13.12
C GLY A 114 6.51 7.37 -12.07
N PHE A 115 5.73 6.56 -11.35
CA PHE A 115 4.83 7.06 -10.31
C PHE A 115 5.59 7.80 -9.20
N ALA A 116 4.99 8.89 -8.71
CA ALA A 116 5.54 9.65 -7.59
C ALA A 116 5.58 8.79 -6.31
N ALA A 117 6.52 9.09 -5.41
CA ALA A 117 6.60 8.39 -4.14
C ALA A 117 5.27 8.54 -3.36
N PRO A 118 4.74 7.46 -2.77
CA PRO A 118 3.52 7.53 -1.97
C PRO A 118 3.59 8.66 -0.93
N GLY A 119 2.53 9.46 -0.84
CA GLY A 119 2.44 10.58 0.12
C GLY A 119 3.07 11.91 -0.32
N THR A 120 3.58 12.04 -1.55
CA THR A 120 4.17 13.30 -2.07
C THR A 120 3.19 14.25 -2.76
N ALA A 121 1.89 13.93 -2.80
CA ALA A 121 0.88 14.86 -3.29
C ALA A 121 0.72 16.04 -2.32
N ALA A 122 1.45 17.12 -2.59
CA ALA A 122 1.31 18.39 -1.91
C ALA A 122 -0.15 18.87 -2.02
N GLY A 123 -0.81 19.02 -0.87
CA GLY A 123 -2.20 19.43 -0.81
C GLY A 123 -2.40 20.82 -1.42
N ASN A 124 -3.32 20.91 -2.38
CA ASN A 124 -3.93 22.18 -2.74
C ASN A 124 -4.83 22.63 -1.58
N ARG A 125 -4.25 23.39 -0.64
CA ARG A 125 -5.01 24.33 0.17
C ARG A 125 -5.38 25.51 -0.73
N GLN A 126 -6.60 25.54 -1.23
CA GLN A 126 -7.22 26.80 -1.61
C GLN A 126 -8.04 27.34 -0.44
N GLN A 127 -7.95 28.67 -0.34
CA GLN A 127 -8.36 29.59 0.72
C GLN A 127 -9.82 29.48 1.12
#